data_AF-A0A822G0P9-F1
#
_entry.id   AF-A0A822G0P9-F1
#
_cell.length_a   1.000
_cell.length_b   1.000
_cell.length_c   1.000
_cell.angle_alpha   90.00
_cell.angle_beta   90.00
_cell.angle_gamma   90.00
#
_symmetry.space_group_name_H-M   'P 1'
#
loop_
_entity.id
_entity.type
_entity.pdbx_description
1 polymer ?
#
loop_
_entity_poly.entity_id
_entity_poly.type
_entity_poly.pdbx_seq_one_letter_code
_entity_poly.pdbx_strand_id
1 'polypeptide(L)'
;MSLINTASHYLPNLLRDGLSKDTGIQRVTNNEAIFDFLKTEENTNIAHNCNETMTSMSSYHSQYIVNSVDFDRFNTIVDIGGGLGCLLAHILEKYSPIKQGICFDLPNVIQEKGTETEL
;
A
#
# COMPACT_ATOMS: atom_id res chain seq x y z
N MET A 1 -19.20 -0.99 11.12
CA MET A 1 -18.82 0.16 10.25
C MET A 1 -17.34 0.03 9.93
N SER A 2 -16.91 0.33 8.69
CA SER A 2 -15.48 0.27 8.35
C SER A 2 -14.68 1.36 9.09
N LEU A 3 -13.40 1.09 9.36
CA LEU A 3 -12.49 2.03 10.04
C LEU A 3 -12.49 3.41 9.35
N ILE A 4 -12.42 3.43 8.02
CA ILE A 4 -12.44 4.64 7.19
C ILE A 4 -13.75 5.40 7.34
N ASN A 5 -14.89 4.72 7.40
CA ASN A 5 -16.18 5.39 7.58
C ASN A 5 -16.25 6.12 8.92
N THR A 6 -15.79 5.48 9.99
CA THR A 6 -15.76 6.09 11.33
C THR A 6 -14.76 7.25 11.37
N ALA A 7 -13.58 7.09 10.78
CA ALA A 7 -12.57 8.16 10.69
C ALA A 7 -13.09 9.38 9.90
N SER A 8 -13.91 9.16 8.87
CA SER A 8 -14.47 10.22 8.02
C SER A 8 -15.42 11.16 8.77
N HIS A 9 -16.04 10.72 9.87
CA HIS A 9 -16.86 11.59 10.71
C HIS A 9 -16.07 12.76 11.34
N TYR A 10 -14.74 12.64 11.44
CA TYR A 10 -13.88 13.70 11.95
C TYR A 10 -13.43 14.71 10.89
N LEU A 11 -13.77 14.48 9.61
CA LEU A 11 -13.36 15.36 8.51
C LEU A 11 -13.71 16.85 8.72
N PRO A 12 -14.91 17.23 9.20
CA PRO A 12 -15.23 18.63 9.47
C PRO A 12 -14.28 19.28 10.49
N ASN A 13 -13.89 18.52 11.53
CA ASN A 13 -12.99 19.01 12.57
C ASN A 13 -11.56 19.13 12.03
N LEU A 14 -11.10 18.16 11.24
CA LEU A 14 -9.76 18.18 10.62
C LEU A 14 -9.60 19.35 9.64
N LEU A 15 -10.65 19.69 8.89
CA LEU A 15 -10.66 20.85 7.99
C LEU A 15 -10.56 22.18 8.77
N ARG A 16 -11.17 22.24 9.96
CA ARG A 16 -11.17 23.44 10.81
C ARG A 16 -9.87 23.60 11.60
N ASP A 17 -9.42 22.54 12.23
CA ASP A 17 -8.32 22.56 13.21
C ASP A 17 -6.96 22.29 12.57
N GLY A 18 -6.95 21.80 11.32
CA GLY A 18 -5.77 21.35 10.60
C GLY A 18 -5.22 20.01 11.13
N LEU A 19 -4.32 19.40 10.35
CA LEU A 19 -3.68 18.11 10.67
C LEU A 19 -2.54 18.21 11.71
N SER A 20 -2.48 19.31 12.48
CA SER A 20 -1.35 19.61 13.36
C SER A 20 -1.32 18.78 14.65
N LYS A 21 -2.43 18.13 15.01
CA LYS A 21 -2.59 17.38 16.26
C LYS A 21 -2.71 15.88 16.04
N ASP A 22 -3.60 15.48 15.13
CA ASP A 22 -3.93 14.09 14.85
C ASP A 22 -4.57 13.96 13.45
N THR A 23 -4.67 12.72 12.99
CA THR A 23 -5.42 12.33 11.80
C THR A 23 -6.78 11.72 12.18
N GLY A 24 -7.69 11.62 11.22
CA GLY A 24 -8.98 10.96 11.44
C GLY A 24 -8.83 9.49 11.86
N ILE A 25 -7.78 8.81 11.39
CA ILE A 25 -7.45 7.46 11.83
C ILE A 25 -7.03 7.46 13.31
N GLN A 26 -6.08 8.31 13.69
CA GLN A 26 -5.61 8.39 15.08
C GLN A 26 -6.75 8.64 16.07
N ARG A 27 -7.79 9.38 15.68
CA ARG A 27 -8.98 9.60 16.53
C ARG A 27 -9.85 8.37 16.76
N VAL A 28 -9.72 7.34 15.91
CA VAL A 28 -10.49 6.09 16.02
C VAL A 28 -9.62 4.89 16.43
N THR A 29 -8.31 5.07 16.52
CA THR A 29 -7.31 4.05 16.88
C THR A 29 -6.57 4.37 18.18
N ASN A 30 -7.20 5.10 19.11
CA ASN A 30 -6.56 5.50 20.38
C ASN A 30 -5.20 6.21 20.18
N ASN A 31 -5.15 7.10 19.19
CA ASN A 31 -3.97 7.87 18.77
C ASN A 31 -2.84 7.06 18.11
N GLU A 32 -3.09 5.81 17.75
CA GLU A 32 -2.14 4.98 17.01
C GLU A 32 -2.11 5.33 15.52
N ALA A 33 -0.92 5.34 14.92
CA ALA A 33 -0.78 5.52 13.48
C ALA A 33 -1.34 4.31 12.72
N ILE A 34 -1.88 4.52 11.52
CA ILE A 34 -2.56 3.45 10.76
C ILE A 34 -1.70 2.20 10.58
N PHE A 35 -0.43 2.35 10.24
CA PHE A 35 0.45 1.20 10.00
C PHE A 35 0.81 0.45 11.27
N ASP A 36 0.83 1.10 12.43
CA ASP A 36 1.06 0.43 13.71
C ASP A 36 -0.20 -0.31 14.14
N PHE A 37 -1.36 0.34 14.00
CA PHE A 37 -2.67 -0.26 14.24
C PHE A 37 -2.89 -1.53 13.40
N LEU A 38 -2.50 -1.51 12.12
CA LEU A 38 -2.65 -2.66 11.22
C LEU A 38 -1.67 -3.82 11.49
N LYS A 39 -0.61 -3.62 12.27
CA LYS A 39 0.36 -4.69 12.60
C LYS A 39 -0.13 -5.63 13.70
N THR A 40 -1.16 -5.25 14.46
CA THR A 40 -1.62 -6.04 15.59
C THR A 40 -2.40 -7.27 15.11
N GLU A 41 -2.28 -8.39 15.83
CA GLU A 41 -2.97 -9.63 15.46
C GLU A 41 -4.49 -9.46 15.38
N GLU A 42 -5.06 -8.63 16.28
CA GLU A 42 -6.49 -8.30 16.31
C GLU A 42 -6.97 -7.63 15.01
N ASN A 43 -6.10 -6.88 14.34
CA ASN A 43 -6.43 -6.08 13.17
C ASN A 43 -6.04 -6.73 11.84
N THR A 44 -5.59 -7.99 11.84
CA THR A 44 -5.13 -8.72 10.63
C THR A 44 -6.18 -8.70 9.50
N ASN A 45 -7.47 -8.86 9.81
CA ASN A 45 -8.53 -8.79 8.80
C ASN A 45 -8.67 -7.40 8.18
N ILE A 46 -8.42 -6.34 8.95
CA ILE A 46 -8.44 -4.96 8.45
C ILE A 46 -7.20 -4.72 7.58
N ALA A 47 -6.04 -5.24 7.99
CA ALA A 47 -4.80 -5.17 7.22
C ALA A 47 -4.93 -5.87 5.86
N HIS A 48 -5.46 -7.09 5.84
CA HIS A 48 -5.70 -7.84 4.61
C HIS A 48 -6.65 -7.08 3.65
N ASN A 49 -7.79 -6.59 4.16
CA ASN A 49 -8.71 -5.77 3.34
C ASN A 49 -8.06 -4.49 2.80
N CYS A 50 -7.16 -3.88 3.58
CA CYS A 50 -6.39 -2.73 3.15
C CYS A 50 -5.45 -3.11 1.99
N ASN A 51 -4.70 -4.20 2.13
CA ASN A 51 -3.77 -4.70 1.12
C ASN A 51 -4.48 -5.10 -0.18
N GLU A 52 -5.63 -5.77 -0.09
CA GLU A 52 -6.49 -6.09 -1.23
C GLU A 52 -7.01 -4.83 -1.93
N THR A 53 -7.47 -3.83 -1.15
CA THR A 53 -7.93 -2.55 -1.70
C THR A 53 -6.80 -1.83 -2.44
N MET A 54 -5.60 -1.78 -1.85
CA MET A 54 -4.43 -1.17 -2.48
C MET A 54 -4.01 -1.93 -3.74
N THR A 55 -4.08 -3.26 -3.73
CA THR A 55 -3.75 -4.11 -4.88
C THR A 55 -4.72 -3.90 -6.05
N SER A 56 -6.02 -3.81 -5.77
CA SER A 56 -7.04 -3.53 -6.78
C SER A 56 -6.84 -2.16 -7.43
N MET A 57 -6.60 -1.11 -6.63
CA MET A 57 -6.28 0.21 -7.18
C MET A 57 -4.97 0.23 -7.96
N SER A 58 -3.94 -0.43 -7.44
CA SER A 58 -2.63 -0.52 -8.10
C SER A 58 -2.74 -1.24 -9.43
N SER A 59 -3.53 -2.30 -9.53
CA SER A 59 -3.75 -3.02 -10.80
C SER A 59 -4.31 -2.10 -11.88
N TYR A 60 -5.27 -1.25 -11.52
CA TYR A 60 -5.86 -0.27 -12.44
C TYR A 60 -4.85 0.80 -12.86
N HIS A 61 -4.11 1.39 -11.93
CA HIS A 61 -3.14 2.45 -12.23
C HIS A 61 -1.88 1.93 -12.94
N SER A 62 -1.43 0.72 -12.61
CA SER A 62 -0.20 0.13 -13.13
C SER A 62 -0.21 0.05 -14.65
N GLN A 63 -1.35 -0.29 -15.25
CA GLN A 63 -1.51 -0.32 -16.70
C GLN A 63 -1.15 1.02 -17.36
N TYR A 64 -1.45 2.15 -16.73
CA TYR A 64 -1.12 3.47 -17.25
C TYR A 64 0.32 3.87 -16.95
N ILE A 65 0.80 3.61 -15.73
CA ILE A 65 2.17 3.93 -15.31
C ILE A 65 3.19 3.20 -16.18
N VAL A 66 2.99 1.88 -16.35
CA VAL A 66 3.83 0.98 -17.16
C VAL A 66 3.87 1.40 -18.63
N ASN A 67 2.92 2.19 -19.12
CA ASN A 67 2.91 2.70 -20.50
C ASN A 67 3.40 4.14 -20.63
N SER A 68 3.52 4.89 -19.54
CA SER A 68 3.88 6.32 -19.56
C SER A 68 5.34 6.59 -19.23
N VAL A 69 6.04 5.61 -18.63
CA VAL A 69 7.43 5.71 -18.23
C VAL A 69 8.28 4.72 -19.03
N ASP A 70 9.43 5.18 -19.51
CA ASP A 70 10.41 4.34 -20.19
C ASP A 70 11.28 3.60 -19.16
N PHE A 71 10.83 2.41 -18.75
CA PHE A 71 11.54 1.58 -17.77
C PHE A 71 12.70 0.77 -18.38
N ASP A 72 12.83 0.67 -19.71
CA ASP A 72 13.90 -0.08 -20.40
C ASP A 72 15.31 0.47 -20.08
N ARG A 73 15.37 1.70 -19.58
CA ARG A 73 16.63 2.38 -19.21
C ARG A 73 17.19 1.93 -17.87
N PHE A 74 16.48 1.09 -17.12
CA PHE A 74 16.87 0.66 -15.78
C PHE A 74 17.07 -0.85 -15.74
N ASN A 75 18.15 -1.29 -15.09
CA ASN A 75 18.41 -2.71 -14.86
C ASN A 75 17.82 -3.21 -13.54
N THR A 76 17.54 -2.29 -12.60
CA THR A 76 17.03 -2.59 -11.27
C THR A 76 15.93 -1.61 -10.92
N ILE A 77 14.81 -2.11 -10.41
CA ILE A 77 13.69 -1.30 -9.94
C ILE A 77 13.37 -1.68 -8.50
N VAL A 78 13.18 -0.67 -7.64
CA VAL A 78 12.76 -0.84 -6.26
C VAL A 78 11.43 -0.14 -6.06
N ASP A 79 10.41 -0.88 -5.65
CA ASP A 79 9.08 -0.38 -5.31
C ASP A 79 8.99 -0.23 -3.78
N ILE A 80 9.08 1.01 -3.29
CA ILE A 80 9.11 1.35 -1.86
C ILE A 80 7.68 1.63 -1.39
N GLY A 81 7.18 0.81 -0.46
CA GLY A 81 5.75 0.79 -0.12
C GLY A 81 4.92 0.10 -1.21
N GLY A 82 5.52 -0.88 -1.91
CA GLY A 82 4.92 -1.56 -3.06
C GLY A 82 3.74 -2.48 -2.73
N GLY A 83 3.37 -2.62 -1.46
CA GLY A 83 2.31 -3.50 -1.00
C GLY A 83 2.61 -4.96 -1.36
N LEU A 84 1.67 -5.60 -2.04
CA LEU A 84 1.84 -6.95 -2.57
C LEU A 84 2.67 -7.01 -3.88
N GLY A 85 3.16 -5.87 -4.36
CA GLY A 85 4.08 -5.76 -5.50
C GLY A 85 3.40 -5.74 -6.86
N CYS A 86 2.14 -5.33 -6.93
CA CYS A 86 1.34 -5.33 -8.16
C CYS A 86 1.97 -4.49 -9.28
N LEU A 87 2.42 -3.26 -8.96
CA LEU A 87 3.03 -2.38 -9.95
C LEU A 87 4.35 -2.95 -10.46
N LEU A 88 5.23 -3.37 -9.55
CA LEU A 88 6.50 -3.97 -9.90
C LEU A 88 6.33 -5.20 -10.80
N ALA A 89 5.35 -6.07 -10.52
CA ALA A 89 5.05 -7.22 -11.37
C ALA A 89 4.72 -6.80 -12.81
N HIS A 90 3.81 -5.84 -13.01
CA HIS A 90 3.47 -5.36 -14.36
C HIS A 90 4.65 -4.71 -15.08
N ILE A 91 5.55 -4.02 -14.36
CA ILE A 91 6.76 -3.46 -14.96
C ILE A 91 7.67 -4.60 -15.44
N LEU A 92 7.97 -5.58 -14.59
CA LEU A 92 8.86 -6.70 -14.93
C LEU A 92 8.30 -7.58 -16.05
N GLU A 93 6.97 -7.77 -16.11
CA GLU A 93 6.31 -8.52 -17.19
C GLU A 93 6.46 -7.86 -18.56
N LYS A 94 6.44 -6.52 -18.61
CA LYS A 94 6.54 -5.78 -19.88
C LYS A 94 7.99 -5.53 -20.31
N TYR A 95 8.88 -5.23 -19.37
CA TYR A 95 10.22 -4.74 -19.65
C TYR A 95 11.27 -5.82 -19.37
N SER A 96 11.52 -6.66 -20.39
CA SER A 96 12.47 -7.78 -20.32
C SER A 96 13.95 -7.42 -20.05
N PRO A 97 14.46 -6.19 -20.31
CA PRO A 97 15.83 -5.84 -19.94
C PRO A 97 16.08 -5.67 -18.44
N ILE A 98 15.02 -5.54 -17.62
CA ILE A 98 15.15 -5.38 -16.17
C ILE A 98 15.63 -6.70 -15.57
N LYS A 99 16.76 -6.65 -14.86
CA LYS A 99 17.42 -7.83 -14.27
C LYS A 99 16.98 -8.12 -12.85
N GLN A 100 16.46 -7.10 -12.15
CA GLN A 100 16.10 -7.23 -10.74
C GLN A 100 14.95 -6.30 -10.37
N GLY A 101 13.90 -6.86 -9.79
CA GLY A 101 12.87 -6.11 -9.08
C GLY A 101 12.95 -6.36 -7.59
N ILE A 102 12.77 -5.31 -6.78
CA ILE A 102 12.71 -5.40 -5.31
C ILE A 102 11.43 -4.72 -4.84
N CYS A 103 10.51 -5.48 -4.26
CA CYS A 103 9.36 -4.93 -3.55
C CYS A 103 9.74 -4.77 -2.08
N PHE A 104 9.76 -3.53 -1.59
CA PHE A 104 10.16 -3.21 -0.22
C PHE A 104 8.96 -2.65 0.55
N ASP A 105 8.50 -3.38 1.56
CA ASP A 105 7.37 -2.99 2.41
C ASP A 105 7.57 -3.47 3.86
N LEU A 106 6.60 -3.17 4.73
CA LEU A 106 6.58 -3.60 6.12
C LEU A 106 6.57 -5.14 6.23
N PRO A 107 7.17 -5.73 7.28
CA PRO A 107 7.28 -7.18 7.41
C PRO A 107 5.94 -7.92 7.33
N ASN A 108 4.88 -7.37 7.93
CA ASN A 108 3.55 -7.98 7.92
C ASN A 108 2.92 -8.00 6.51
N VAL A 109 3.22 -7.02 5.67
CA VAL A 109 2.74 -6.96 4.27
C VAL A 109 3.49 -7.98 3.42
N ILE A 110 4.82 -8.07 3.58
CA ILE A 110 5.64 -9.04 2.85
C ILE A 110 5.28 -10.49 3.25
N GLN A 111 4.99 -10.74 4.53
CA GLN A 111 4.58 -12.06 5.01
C GLN A 111 3.20 -12.48 4.47
N GLU A 112 2.29 -11.54 4.26
CA GLU A 112 0.98 -11.82 3.65
C GLU A 112 1.09 -12.31 2.21
N LYS A 113 2.05 -11.77 1.45
CA LYS A 113 2.40 -12.30 0.12
C LYS A 113 3.01 -13.71 0.17
N GLY A 114 3.54 -14.11 1.34
CA GLY A 114 4.38 -15.28 1.57
C GLY A 114 3.73 -16.67 1.42
N THR A 115 2.63 -16.80 0.68
CA THR A 115 2.17 -18.07 0.12
C THR A 115 2.24 -17.98 -1.41
N GLU A 116 3.34 -18.49 -1.96
CA GLU A 116 3.63 -18.70 -3.39
C GLU A 116 3.81 -17.42 -4.24
N THR A 117 5.07 -17.09 -4.55
CA THR A 117 5.67 -17.18 -5.90
C THR A 117 7.08 -16.56 -5.85
N GLU A 118 8.11 -17.39 -5.95
CA GLU A 118 9.42 -16.96 -6.48
C GLU A 118 9.19 -16.54 -7.93
N LEU A 119 9.32 -15.25 -8.23
CA LEU A 119 9.47 -14.73 -9.59
C LEU A 119 10.96 -14.60 -9.91
#